data_AF-A0A8C0QZ51-F1
#
_entry.id   AF-A0A8C0QZ51-F1
#
_cell.length_a   1.000
_cell.length_b   1.000
_cell.length_c   1.000
_cell.angle_alpha   90.00
_cell.angle_beta   90.00
_cell.angle_gamma   90.00
#
_symmetry.space_group_name_H-M   'P 1'
#
loop_
_entity.id
_entity.type
_entity.pdbx_description
1 polymer ?
#
loop_
_entity_poly.entity_id
_entity_poly.type
_entity_poly.pdbx_seq_one_letter_code
_entity_poly.pdbx_strand_id
1 'polypeptide(L)'
;MFGLAGSRVLDIEQVSKVILELKVLEPLGFTEVMIYDSYLYKLWARWMVQSLAEWHHQQQEQGILKLEDTMKLFLELQQCT
;
A
#
# COMPACT_ATOMS: atom_id res chain seq x y z
N MET A 1 -2.75 0.49 1.09
CA MET A 1 -2.10 -0.27 2.19
C MET A 1 -2.93 -0.29 3.48
N PHE A 2 -3.15 0.84 4.16
CA PHE A 2 -3.82 0.90 5.48
C PHE A 2 -5.37 0.92 5.45
N GLY A 3 -5.98 0.75 4.28
CA GLY A 3 -7.43 0.88 4.10
C GLY A 3 -7.91 2.34 4.04
N LEU A 4 -9.19 2.52 3.73
CA LEU A 4 -9.83 3.84 3.73
C LEU A 4 -9.80 4.41 5.16
N ALA A 5 -9.36 5.66 5.31
CA ALA A 5 -9.22 6.33 6.61
C ALA A 5 -8.43 5.52 7.66
N GLY A 6 -7.50 4.66 7.22
CA GLY A 6 -6.71 3.83 8.13
C GLY A 6 -7.49 2.66 8.76
N SER A 7 -8.57 2.19 8.15
CA SER A 7 -9.42 1.12 8.72
C SER A 7 -8.69 -0.17 9.08
N ARG A 8 -7.53 -0.45 8.47
CA ARG A 8 -6.72 -1.65 8.74
C ARG A 8 -5.60 -1.40 9.76
N VAL A 9 -5.47 -0.19 10.31
CA VAL A 9 -4.39 0.15 11.25
C VAL A 9 -4.46 -0.71 12.49
N LEU A 10 -5.64 -0.83 13.10
CA LEU A 10 -5.84 -1.64 14.32
C LEU A 10 -5.47 -3.11 14.11
N ASP A 11 -5.76 -3.67 12.94
CA ASP A 11 -5.40 -5.06 12.63
C ASP A 11 -3.87 -5.23 12.57
N ILE A 12 -3.17 -4.28 11.94
CA ILE A 12 -1.72 -4.31 11.82
C ILE A 12 -1.08 -4.09 13.19
N GLU A 13 -1.59 -3.17 14.00
CA GLU A 13 -1.19 -2.97 15.39
C GLU A 13 -1.32 -4.27 16.20
N GLN A 14 -2.44 -4.97 16.07
CA GLN A 14 -2.68 -6.23 16.78
C GLN A 14 -1.69 -7.32 16.39
N VAL A 15 -1.42 -7.50 15.10
CA VAL A 15 -0.49 -8.53 14.59
C VAL A 15 0.96 -8.19 14.94
N SER A 16 1.33 -6.92 14.82
CA SER A 16 2.69 -6.44 15.08
C SER A 16 3.00 -6.22 16.56
N LYS A 17 1.96 -6.12 17.39
CA LYS A 17 2.03 -5.74 18.81
C LYS A 17 2.74 -4.40 18.98
N VAL A 18 2.38 -3.41 18.18
CA VAL A 18 2.87 -2.02 18.28
C VAL A 18 1.70 -1.06 18.16
N ILE A 19 1.93 0.22 18.46
CA ILE A 19 1.02 1.30 18.12
C ILE A 19 1.55 1.99 16.86
N LEU A 20 0.65 2.28 15.92
CA LEU A 20 0.91 2.92 14.64
C LEU A 20 0.17 4.26 14.56
N GLU A 21 0.91 5.32 14.30
CA GLU A 21 0.33 6.64 14.01
C GLU A 21 0.63 7.01 12.56
N LEU A 22 -0.43 7.37 11.83
CA LEU A 22 -0.37 7.73 10.43
C LEU A 22 -0.50 9.24 10.28
N LYS A 23 0.49 9.86 9.65
CA LYS A 23 0.48 11.29 9.33
C LYS A 23 0.58 11.49 7.83
N VAL A 24 -0.48 12.01 7.23
CA VAL A 24 -0.49 12.33 5.80
C VAL A 24 0.27 13.64 5.58
N LEU A 25 1.32 13.58 4.78
CA LEU A 25 2.10 14.73 4.33
C LEU A 25 1.46 15.24 3.03
N GLU A 26 0.37 15.99 3.18
CA GLU A 26 -0.49 16.50 2.10
C GLU A 26 0.22 17.21 0.93
N PRO A 27 1.34 17.96 1.08
CA PRO A 27 2.03 18.54 -0.08
C PRO A 27 2.86 17.52 -0.88
N LEU A 28 3.21 16.38 -0.29
CA LEU A 28 4.07 15.37 -0.91
C LEU A 28 3.31 14.10 -1.31
N GLY A 29 2.06 13.95 -0.86
CA GLY A 29 1.30 12.71 -1.05
C GLY A 29 1.88 11.50 -0.31
N PHE A 30 2.83 11.71 0.60
CA PHE A 30 3.40 10.65 1.43
C PHE A 30 2.59 10.47 2.71
N THR A 31 2.60 9.26 3.27
CA THR A 31 2.12 9.00 4.62
C THR A 31 3.32 8.62 5.48
N GLU A 32 3.64 9.45 6.46
CA GLU A 32 4.61 9.14 7.49
C GLU A 32 3.97 8.16 8.49
N VAL A 33 4.68 7.07 8.78
CA VAL A 33 4.24 6.01 9.70
C VAL A 33 5.15 6.04 10.93
N MET A 34 4.59 6.41 12.07
CA MET A 34 5.28 6.36 13.35
C MET A 34 4.92 5.05 14.06
N ILE A 35 5.95 4.36 14.54
CA ILE A 35 5.83 3.08 15.24
C ILE A 35 6.22 3.31 16.69
N TYR A 36 5.37 2.94 17.63
CA TYR A 36 5.64 3.02 19.06
C TYR A 36 5.56 1.62 19.67
N ASP A 37 6.70 1.17 20.18
CA ASP A 37 6.84 0.01 21.07
C ASP A 37 8.33 -0.09 21.48
N SER A 38 8.66 -1.12 22.24
CA SER A 38 10.01 -1.64 22.43
C SER A 38 10.73 -1.96 21.11
N TYR A 39 12.06 -1.97 21.16
CA TYR A 39 12.92 -2.05 19.98
C TYR A 39 12.65 -3.26 19.08
N LEU A 40 12.44 -4.44 19.67
CA LEU A 40 12.25 -5.68 18.90
C LEU A 40 10.92 -5.66 18.13
N TYR A 41 9.82 -5.28 18.78
CA TYR A 41 8.52 -5.17 18.09
C TYR A 41 8.53 -4.07 17.04
N LYS A 42 9.21 -2.94 17.31
CA LYS A 42 9.43 -1.89 16.32
C LYS A 42 10.18 -2.36 15.08
N LEU A 43 11.22 -3.19 15.24
CA LEU A 43 11.98 -3.75 14.12
C LEU A 43 11.11 -4.67 13.25
N TRP A 44 10.35 -5.56 13.90
CA TRP A 44 9.40 -6.45 13.21
C TRP A 44 8.30 -5.68 12.47
N ALA A 45 7.69 -4.71 13.14
CA ALA A 45 6.65 -3.87 12.56
C ALA A 45 7.17 -3.08 11.35
N ARG A 46 8.38 -2.51 11.43
CA ARG A 46 9.00 -1.81 10.30
C ARG A 46 9.14 -2.74 9.09
N TRP A 47 9.66 -3.95 9.30
CA TRP A 47 9.84 -4.91 8.22
C TRP A 47 8.50 -5.28 7.56
N MET A 48 7.48 -5.60 8.37
CA MET A 48 6.14 -5.89 7.84
C MET A 48 5.53 -4.72 7.05
N VAL A 49 5.60 -3.50 7.59
CA VAL A 49 5.02 -2.32 6.92
C VAL A 49 5.74 -2.04 5.60
N GLN A 50 7.06 -2.20 5.54
CA GLN A 50 7.83 -2.05 4.30
C GLN A 50 7.45 -3.10 3.26
N SER A 51 7.40 -4.38 3.64
CA SER A 51 7.00 -5.44 2.73
C SER A 51 5.56 -5.29 2.23
N LEU A 52 4.65 -4.82 3.10
CA LEU A 52 3.27 -4.55 2.70
C LEU A 52 3.16 -3.37 1.73
N ALA A 53 4.00 -2.34 1.89
CA ALA A 53 4.06 -1.22 0.97
C ALA A 53 4.59 -1.64 -0.40
N GLU A 54 5.66 -2.43 -0.45
CA GLU A 54 6.22 -3.00 -1.68
C GLU A 54 5.21 -3.88 -2.40
N TRP A 55 4.56 -4.80 -1.68
CA TRP A 55 3.50 -5.64 -2.23
C TRP A 55 2.37 -4.81 -2.84
N HIS A 56 1.91 -3.78 -2.12
CA HIS A 56 0.84 -2.92 -2.60
C HIS A 56 1.24 -2.12 -3.84
N HIS A 57 2.50 -1.66 -3.91
CA HIS A 57 3.03 -0.98 -5.09
C HIS A 57 3.05 -1.91 -6.31
N GLN A 58 3.58 -3.13 -6.15
CA GLN A 58 3.62 -4.13 -7.22
C GLN A 58 2.21 -4.51 -7.72
N GLN A 59 1.25 -4.68 -6.81
CA GLN A 59 -0.14 -4.96 -7.19
C GLN A 59 -0.79 -3.81 -7.96
N GLN A 60 -0.45 -2.56 -7.60
CA GLN A 60 -0.94 -1.40 -8.32
C GLN A 60 -0.33 -1.31 -9.73
N GLU A 61 0.97 -1.56 -9.87
CA GLU A 61 1.64 -1.61 -11.19
C GLU A 61 1.07 -2.72 -12.08
N GLN A 62 0.86 -3.93 -11.53
CA GLN A 62 0.24 -5.03 -12.27
C GLN A 62 -1.19 -4.71 -12.71
N GLY A 63 -1.96 -4.01 -11.87
CA GLY A 63 -3.30 -3.55 -12.21
C GLY A 63 -3.30 -2.54 -13.37
N ILE A 64 -2.33 -1.62 -13.38
CA ILE A 64 -2.15 -0.64 -14.46
C ILE A 64 -1.78 -1.35 -15.77
N LEU A 65 -0.79 -2.25 -15.74
CA LEU A 65 -0.37 -3.01 -16.93
C LEU A 65 -1.54 -3.79 -17.54
N LYS A 66 -2.34 -4.45 -16.69
CA LYS A 66 -3.53 -5.19 -17.15
C LYS A 66 -4.57 -4.27 -17.80
N LEU A 67 -4.74 -3.06 -17.29
CA LEU A 67 -5.65 -2.07 -17.87
C LEU A 67 -5.13 -1.58 -19.23
N GLU A 68 -3.85 -1.26 -19.34
CA GLU A 68 -3.20 -0.84 -20.58
C GLU A 68 -3.33 -1.91 -21.68
N ASP A 69 -3.06 -3.17 -21.35
CA ASP A 69 -3.23 -4.30 -22.26
C ASP A 69 -4.69 -4.43 -22.74
N THR A 70 -5.65 -4.27 -21.82
CA THR A 70 -7.07 -4.31 -22.14
C THR A 70 -7.46 -3.16 -23.06
N MET A 71 -6.98 -1.94 -22.79
CA MET A 71 -7.22 -0.76 -23.63
C MET A 71 -6.62 -0.94 -25.02
N LYS A 72 -5.41 -1.50 -25.11
CA LYS A 72 -4.77 -1.81 -26.39
C LYS A 72 -5.57 -2.82 -27.21
N LEU A 73 -6.04 -3.89 -26.58
CA LEU A 73 -6.92 -4.88 -27.23
C LEU A 73 -8.22 -4.23 -27.74
N PHE A 74 -8.85 -3.35 -26.98
CA PHE A 74 -10.06 -2.63 -27.41
C PHE A 74 -9.80 -1.74 -28.64
N LEU A 75 -8.66 -1.04 -28.68
CA LEU A 75 -8.28 -0.20 -29.82
C LEU A 75 -8.02 -1.02 -31.08
N GLU A 76 -7.33 -2.16 -30.96
CA GLU A 76 -7.07 -3.07 -32.08
C GLU A 76 -8.37 -3.68 -32.63
N LEU A 77 -9.33 -4.02 -31.76
CA LEU A 77 -10.65 -4.53 -32.17
C LEU A 77 -11.50 -3.47 -32.87
N GLN A 78 -11.42 -2.19 -32.47
CA GLN A 78 -12.11 -1.10 -33.17
C GLN A 78 -11.55 -0.83 -34.58
N GLN A 79 -10.28 -1.16 -34.85
CA GLN A 79 -9.67 -0.99 -36.18
C GLN A 79 -10.02 -2.12 -37.15
N CYS A 80 -10.53 -3.25 -36.65
CA CYS A 80 -10.99 -4.39 -37.46
C CYS A 80 -12.48 -4.30 -37.87
N THR A 81 -13.15 -3.16 -37.62
CA THR A 81 -14.55 -2.90 -38.00
C THR A 81 -14.65 -1.75 -38.99
#